data_AF-A0A1A7X7F8-F1
#
_entry.id   AF-A0A1A7X7F8-F1
#
_cell.length_a   1.000
_cell.length_b   1.000
_cell.length_c   1.000
_cell.angle_alpha   90.00
_cell.angle_beta   90.00
_cell.angle_gamma   90.00
#
_symmetry.space_group_name_H-M   'P 1'
#
loop_
_entity.id
_entity.type
_entity.pdbx_description
1 polymer ?
#
loop_
_entity_poly.entity_id
_entity_poly.type
_entity_poly.pdbx_seq_one_letter_code
_entity_poly.pdbx_strand_id
1 'polypeptide(L)'
;PVRLKAASLRGGKEERGFPRLEQQQEEPPGSVSPAKRQIKEVKETKTTINCVTFPLPGEGPEQQLLKPNDWSYCDYFWADKKDPQGTAHVAGFEVLLQKQLKGKQMQKEMAEFVHE
;
A
#
# COMPACT_ATOMS: atom_id res chain seq x y z
N PRO A 1 -0.42 6.17 17.13
CA PRO A 1 -0.15 6.41 15.70
C PRO A 1 1.16 5.72 15.31
N VAL A 2 1.24 5.09 14.14
CA VAL A 2 2.07 3.89 13.98
C VAL A 2 2.99 3.93 12.72
N ARG A 3 4.29 3.59 12.86
CA ARG A 3 5.47 3.66 11.93
C ARG A 3 6.13 2.37 11.47
N LEU A 4 7.01 2.52 10.47
CA LEU A 4 7.94 1.52 9.90
C LEU A 4 7.24 0.51 8.99
N LYS A 5 7.87 0.01 7.93
CA LYS A 5 9.02 0.41 7.09
C LYS A 5 8.81 -0.44 5.84
N ALA A 6 8.88 0.16 4.65
CA ALA A 6 8.72 -0.58 3.40
C ALA A 6 10.00 -1.37 3.08
N ALA A 7 9.88 -2.68 2.86
CA ALA A 7 10.90 -3.50 2.21
C ALA A 7 10.52 -3.67 0.73
N SER A 8 11.42 -3.31 -0.17
CA SER A 8 11.28 -3.43 -1.62
C SER A 8 11.91 -4.73 -2.10
N LEU A 9 11.17 -5.54 -2.85
CA LEU A 9 11.74 -6.64 -3.63
C LEU A 9 11.25 -6.55 -5.07
N ARG A 10 12.23 -6.41 -5.97
CA ARG A 10 12.14 -6.49 -7.44
C ARG A 10 12.00 -7.94 -7.89
N GLY A 11 11.35 -8.15 -9.02
CA GLY A 11 11.53 -9.36 -9.84
C GLY A 11 10.43 -9.53 -10.89
N GLY A 12 10.66 -9.02 -12.10
CA GLY A 12 9.84 -9.32 -13.28
C GLY A 12 10.25 -10.62 -13.97
N LYS A 13 9.39 -11.14 -14.84
CA LYS A 13 9.71 -11.96 -16.01
C LYS A 13 8.45 -12.16 -16.90
N GLU A 14 8.57 -11.71 -18.16
CA GLU A 14 7.78 -12.18 -19.32
C GLU A 14 8.02 -13.67 -19.58
N GLU A 15 7.15 -14.33 -20.36
CA GLU A 15 7.51 -15.26 -21.46
C GLU A 15 6.21 -15.73 -22.18
N ARG A 16 6.28 -15.87 -23.51
CA ARG A 16 5.21 -16.27 -24.46
C ARG A 16 5.42 -17.73 -24.91
N GLY A 17 4.33 -18.43 -25.26
CA GLY A 17 4.34 -19.45 -26.34
C GLY A 17 3.98 -20.91 -25.98
N PHE A 18 2.94 -21.43 -26.64
CA PHE A 18 2.51 -22.85 -26.78
C PHE A 18 3.33 -23.58 -27.90
N PRO A 19 3.25 -24.91 -28.19
CA PRO A 19 2.17 -25.87 -27.90
C PRO A 19 2.56 -27.34 -27.54
N ARG A 20 1.49 -28.14 -27.40
CA ARG A 20 1.27 -29.53 -26.98
C ARG A 20 1.80 -30.63 -27.93
N LEU A 21 2.37 -31.71 -27.38
CA LEU A 21 2.39 -33.07 -27.97
C LEU A 21 2.58 -34.14 -26.87
N GLU A 22 1.80 -35.22 -26.97
CA GLU A 22 1.69 -36.33 -26.02
C GLU A 22 2.77 -37.41 -26.23
N GLN A 23 3.31 -38.01 -25.15
CA GLN A 23 3.63 -39.45 -25.07
C GLN A 23 4.10 -39.92 -23.67
N GLN A 24 3.42 -40.98 -23.19
CA GLN A 24 3.85 -42.10 -22.32
C GLN A 24 4.39 -41.87 -20.88
N GLN A 25 3.43 -41.93 -19.94
CA GLN A 25 3.35 -42.68 -18.67
C GLN A 25 4.62 -43.34 -18.08
N GLU A 26 5.12 -42.73 -17.00
CA GLU A 26 5.73 -43.40 -15.84
C GLU A 26 5.17 -42.71 -14.58
N GLU A 27 4.47 -43.45 -13.72
CA GLU A 27 3.75 -42.93 -12.54
C GLU A 27 4.72 -42.41 -11.46
N PRO A 28 4.66 -41.13 -11.04
CA PRO A 28 5.35 -40.68 -9.84
C PRO A 28 4.57 -41.10 -8.58
N PRO A 29 5.25 -41.55 -7.50
CA PRO A 29 4.59 -42.00 -6.29
C PRO A 29 3.91 -40.82 -5.62
N GLY A 30 2.58 -40.88 -5.48
CA GLY A 30 1.84 -40.00 -4.58
C GLY A 30 0.73 -39.19 -5.23
N SER A 31 -0.23 -39.87 -5.87
CA SER A 31 -1.59 -39.36 -5.97
C SER A 31 -2.17 -39.18 -4.56
N VAL A 32 -2.25 -37.92 -4.09
CA VAL A 32 -3.23 -37.49 -3.07
C VAL A 32 -3.76 -36.10 -3.41
N SER A 33 -4.76 -36.05 -4.28
CA SER A 33 -5.94 -35.20 -4.06
C SER A 33 -7.13 -36.14 -3.95
N PRO A 34 -8.17 -35.91 -3.13
CA PRO A 34 -8.55 -34.68 -2.40
C PRO A 34 -8.90 -34.93 -0.91
N ALA A 35 -9.17 -33.85 -0.16
CA ALA A 35 -10.00 -33.76 1.05
C ALA A 35 -9.31 -33.01 2.21
N LYS A 36 -9.91 -31.86 2.57
CA LYS A 36 -9.80 -31.22 3.88
C LYS A 36 -8.37 -31.12 4.43
N ARG A 37 -7.53 -30.31 3.77
CA ARG A 37 -6.62 -29.49 4.60
C ARG A 37 -7.54 -28.66 5.46
N GLN A 38 -7.60 -29.02 6.73
CA GLN A 38 -8.21 -28.26 7.79
C GLN A 38 -7.90 -26.79 7.48
N ILE A 39 -8.91 -26.06 7.00
CA ILE A 39 -8.88 -24.61 6.99
C ILE A 39 -8.89 -24.30 8.49
N LYS A 40 -7.72 -24.39 9.14
CA LYS A 40 -7.44 -23.49 10.24
C LYS A 40 -7.70 -22.16 9.60
N GLU A 41 -8.80 -21.51 9.98
CA GLU A 41 -9.10 -20.14 9.61
C GLU A 41 -7.76 -19.41 9.59
N VAL A 42 -7.27 -19.12 8.39
CA VAL A 42 -6.16 -18.20 8.25
C VAL A 42 -6.84 -16.90 8.59
N LYS A 43 -6.86 -16.56 9.87
CA LYS A 43 -7.38 -15.32 10.38
C LYS A 43 -6.70 -14.24 9.55
N GLU A 44 -7.47 -13.57 8.71
CA GLU A 44 -6.92 -12.65 7.74
C GLU A 44 -6.43 -11.44 8.53
N THR A 45 -5.11 -11.23 8.65
CA THR A 45 -4.58 -10.25 9.61
C THR A 45 -4.25 -8.87 9.04
N LYS A 46 -4.65 -8.63 7.80
CA LYS A 46 -4.26 -7.46 7.00
C LYS A 46 -5.37 -7.08 6.04
N THR A 47 -5.49 -5.80 5.74
CA THR A 47 -6.42 -5.26 4.74
C THR A 47 -5.64 -4.53 3.66
N THR A 48 -6.03 -4.70 2.39
CA THR A 48 -5.45 -3.95 1.28
C THR A 48 -6.43 -2.89 0.80
N ILE A 49 -6.00 -1.63 0.77
CA ILE A 49 -6.79 -0.48 0.36
C ILE A 49 -5.97 0.26 -0.70
N ASN A 50 -6.57 0.50 -1.88
CA ASN A 50 -5.93 1.25 -2.97
C ASN A 50 -4.49 0.80 -3.25
N CYS A 51 -4.28 -0.52 -3.33
CA CYS A 51 -2.99 -1.17 -3.58
C CYS A 51 -1.94 -1.03 -2.47
N VAL A 52 -2.31 -0.55 -1.28
CA VAL A 52 -1.47 -0.49 -0.08
C VAL A 52 -2.02 -1.44 0.99
N THR A 53 -1.15 -2.27 1.57
CA THR A 53 -1.55 -3.25 2.60
C THR A 53 -1.27 -2.72 4.01
N PHE A 54 -2.31 -2.71 4.84
CA PHE A 54 -2.29 -2.26 6.23
C PHE A 54 -2.59 -3.45 7.17
N PRO A 55 -2.04 -3.46 8.40
CA PRO A 55 -2.46 -4.42 9.42
C PRO A 55 -3.92 -4.17 9.85
N LEU A 56 -4.63 -5.22 10.28
CA LEU A 56 -5.96 -5.06 10.87
C LEU A 56 -5.88 -4.37 12.25
N PRO A 57 -6.89 -3.57 12.63
CA PRO A 57 -6.97 -3.00 13.97
C PRO A 57 -7.00 -4.09 15.05
N GLY A 58 -6.16 -3.97 16.08
CA GLY A 58 -6.14 -4.88 17.22
C GLY A 58 -5.35 -6.18 17.02
N GLU A 59 -4.71 -6.36 15.87
CA GLU A 59 -3.76 -7.46 15.65
C GLU A 59 -2.31 -7.02 15.71
N GLY A 60 -1.53 -7.70 16.53
CA GLY A 60 -0.10 -7.46 16.67
C GLY A 60 0.24 -6.33 17.66
N PRO A 61 1.54 -6.07 17.85
CA PRO A 61 2.00 -5.00 18.72
C PRO A 61 1.65 -3.63 18.14
N GLU A 62 1.44 -2.64 19.02
CA GLU A 62 1.30 -1.25 18.57
C GLU A 62 2.60 -0.81 17.88
N GLN A 63 2.45 -0.48 16.61
CA GLN A 63 3.54 -0.04 15.76
C GLN A 63 3.99 1.38 16.22
N GLN A 64 5.25 1.61 16.59
CA GLN A 64 5.70 2.95 17.13
C GLN A 64 5.76 4.02 16.04
N LEU A 65 5.85 5.37 16.25
CA LEU A 65 5.92 6.47 15.20
C LEU A 65 7.32 6.81 14.57
N LEU A 66 7.51 7.05 13.25
CA LEU A 66 8.82 7.17 12.53
C LEU A 66 9.65 8.28 13.16
N LYS A 67 8.95 9.30 13.61
CA LYS A 67 9.47 10.34 14.47
C LYS A 67 8.47 10.53 15.62
N PRO A 68 8.65 9.88 16.79
CA PRO A 68 7.64 9.84 17.84
C PRO A 68 7.24 11.19 18.42
N ASN A 69 8.15 12.16 18.37
CA ASN A 69 7.96 13.47 18.95
C ASN A 69 7.56 14.52 17.91
N ASP A 70 7.43 14.12 16.64
CA ASP A 70 7.17 15.04 15.53
C ASP A 70 5.88 14.68 14.80
N TRP A 71 5.18 15.70 14.33
CA TRP A 71 4.05 15.53 13.43
C TRP A 71 4.57 15.42 12.00
N SER A 72 5.20 14.28 11.71
CA SER A 72 6.03 14.11 10.53
C SER A 72 5.25 13.67 9.30
N TYR A 73 5.53 14.23 8.12
CA TYR A 73 4.85 13.84 6.89
C TYR A 73 5.02 12.34 6.55
N CYS A 74 6.14 11.74 6.93
CA CYS A 74 6.40 10.32 6.70
C CYS A 74 5.58 9.37 7.60
N ASP A 75 4.88 9.89 8.62
CA ASP A 75 4.05 9.09 9.52
C ASP A 75 2.56 9.14 9.19
N TYR A 76 2.08 10.28 8.70
CA TYR A 76 0.64 10.56 8.69
C TYR A 76 -0.02 10.54 7.30
N PHE A 77 0.75 10.40 6.21
CA PHE A 77 0.24 10.56 4.83
C PHE A 77 0.27 9.26 4.01
N TRP A 78 0.06 8.11 4.64
CA TRP A 78 0.03 6.81 3.97
C TRP A 78 -1.33 6.42 3.41
N ALA A 79 -2.41 6.76 4.10
CA ALA A 79 -3.76 6.44 3.66
C ALA A 79 -4.29 7.52 2.70
N ASP A 80 -4.97 7.09 1.66
CA ASP A 80 -5.64 8.01 0.75
C ASP A 80 -6.78 8.74 1.46
N LYS A 81 -6.87 10.04 1.22
CA LYS A 81 -7.95 10.89 1.73
C LYS A 81 -9.14 10.80 0.78
N LYS A 82 -10.34 10.60 1.33
CA LYS A 82 -11.58 10.80 0.58
C LYS A 82 -11.87 12.29 0.48
N ASP A 83 -12.28 12.76 -0.70
CA ASP A 83 -12.76 14.13 -0.83
C ASP A 83 -14.09 14.31 -0.05
N PRO A 84 -14.53 15.54 0.24
CA PRO A 84 -15.76 15.79 0.99
C PRO A 84 -17.03 15.18 0.37
N GLN A 85 -17.05 14.94 -0.94
CA GLN A 85 -18.16 14.28 -1.63
C GLN A 85 -18.01 12.75 -1.65
N GLY A 86 -16.86 12.22 -1.24
CA GLY A 86 -16.57 10.79 -1.17
C GLY A 86 -16.41 10.10 -2.54
N THR A 87 -16.39 10.87 -3.63
CA THR A 87 -16.36 10.40 -5.01
C THR A 87 -14.93 10.11 -5.49
N ALA A 88 -13.92 10.75 -4.89
CA ALA A 88 -12.53 10.65 -5.27
C ALA A 88 -11.62 10.33 -4.09
N HIS A 89 -10.60 9.51 -4.37
CA HIS A 89 -9.49 9.23 -3.46
C HIS A 89 -8.29 10.06 -3.88
N VAL A 90 -7.77 10.85 -2.95
CA VAL A 90 -6.57 11.67 -3.13
C VAL A 90 -5.44 11.04 -2.33
N ALA A 91 -4.36 10.65 -3.01
CA ALA A 91 -3.20 10.08 -2.36
C ALA A 91 -2.64 11.03 -1.30
N GLY A 92 -2.15 10.49 -0.17
CA GLY A 92 -1.59 11.31 0.90
C GLY A 92 -0.44 12.21 0.43
N PHE A 93 0.41 11.72 -0.48
CA PHE A 93 1.47 12.53 -1.10
C PHE A 93 0.93 13.71 -1.92
N GLU A 94 -0.19 13.54 -2.62
CA GLU A 94 -0.82 14.61 -3.40
C GLU A 94 -1.27 15.76 -2.49
N VAL A 95 -1.73 15.46 -1.27
CA VAL A 95 -2.05 16.48 -0.27
C VAL A 95 -0.81 17.31 0.12
N LEU A 96 0.36 16.67 0.24
CA LEU A 96 1.62 17.35 0.54
C LEU A 96 2.08 18.22 -0.63
N LEU A 97 1.94 17.72 -1.86
CA LEU A 97 2.25 18.48 -3.07
C LEU A 97 1.38 19.73 -3.18
N GLN A 98 0.06 19.59 -3.00
CA GLN A 98 -0.86 20.72 -2.99
C GLN A 98 -0.53 21.75 -1.92
N LYS A 99 -0.14 21.31 -0.70
CA LYS A 99 0.32 22.21 0.37
C LYS A 99 1.56 23.00 -0.07
N GLN A 100 2.51 22.35 -0.73
CA GLN A 100 3.72 23.01 -1.23
C GLN A 100 3.40 24.07 -2.29
N LEU A 101 2.52 23.74 -3.25
CA LEU A 101 2.09 24.67 -4.30
C LEU A 101 1.34 25.88 -3.71
N LYS A 102 0.45 25.64 -2.75
CA LYS A 102 -0.26 26.71 -2.03
C LYS A 102 0.72 27.62 -1.28
N GLY A 103 1.74 27.06 -0.64
CA GLY A 103 2.78 27.86 0.04
C GLY A 103 3.49 28.81 -0.92
N LYS A 104 3.83 28.34 -2.13
CA LYS A 104 4.43 29.19 -3.18
C LYS A 104 3.47 30.28 -3.66
N GLN A 105 2.21 29.92 -3.91
CA GLN A 105 1.19 30.90 -4.32
C GLN A 105 1.03 32.00 -3.27
N MET A 106 0.96 31.62 -1.99
CA MET A 106 0.84 32.59 -0.89
C MET A 106 2.09 33.48 -0.77
N GLN A 107 3.30 32.93 -0.96
CA GLN A 107 4.53 33.73 -1.00
C GLN A 107 4.49 34.79 -2.11
N LYS A 108 3.97 34.43 -3.29
CA LYS A 108 3.79 35.36 -4.41
C LYS A 108 2.78 36.46 -4.07
N GLU A 109 1.59 36.08 -3.60
CA GLU A 109 0.53 37.02 -3.23
C GLU A 109 0.97 37.98 -2.11
N MET A 110 1.72 37.49 -1.12
CA MET A 110 2.27 38.33 -0.06
C MET A 110 3.32 39.32 -0.58
N ALA A 111 4.14 38.91 -1.55
CA ALA A 111 5.11 39.81 -2.17
C ALA A 111 4.42 40.90 -3.01
N GLU A 112 3.36 40.54 -3.73
CA GLU A 112 2.53 41.50 -4.48
C GLU A 112 1.83 42.49 -3.53
N PHE A 113 1.30 42.00 -2.41
CA PHE A 113 0.65 42.84 -1.40
C PHE A 113 1.58 43.87 -0.74
N VAL A 114 2.86 43.53 -0.51
CA VAL A 114 3.83 44.46 0.09
C VAL A 114 4.35 45.49 -0.92
N HIS A 115 4.20 45.23 -2.23
CA HIS A 115 4.62 46.16 -3.27
C HIS A 115 3.65 47.32 -3.49
N GLU A 116 2.35 47.10 -3.26
CA GLU A 116 1.29 48.13 -3.26
C GLU A 116 1.34 49.05 -2.03
#